data_AF-A0A645EP12-F1
#
_entry.id   AF-A0A645EP12-F1
#
_cell.length_a   1.000
_cell.length_b   1.000
_cell.length_c   1.000
_cell.angle_alpha   90.00
_cell.angle_beta   90.00
_cell.angle_gamma   90.00
#
_symmetry.space_group_name_H-M   'P 1'
#
loop_
_entity.id
_entity.type
_entity.pdbx_description
1 polymer ?
#
loop_
_entity_poly.entity_id
_entity_poly.type
_entity_poly.pdbx_seq_one_letter_code
_entity_poly.pdbx_strand_id
1 'polypeptide(L)' 'MENKQELGKTLDELVPNKIWFSLKEACELKNLNYKTSCNKTYLQPRKGKADGKIGGKKVWSRDTILGWVSLTDEVIKVE' A
#
# COMPACT_ATOMS: atom_id res chain seq x y z
N MET A 1 -4.07 -19.94 32.57
CA MET A 1 -4.57 -20.39 31.25
C MET A 1 -4.10 -19.35 30.26
N GLU A 2 -3.27 -19.76 29.30
CA GLU A 2 -2.53 -18.86 28.41
C GLU A 2 -3.49 -18.00 27.57
N ASN A 3 -3.33 -16.68 27.69
CA ASN A 3 -3.96 -15.67 26.83
C ASN A 3 -3.34 -15.78 25.44
N LYS A 4 -4.06 -16.37 24.49
CA LYS A 4 -3.70 -16.40 23.07
C LYS A 4 -4.92 -16.01 22.26
N GLN A 5 -4.96 -14.76 21.80
CA GLN A 5 -5.45 -14.34 20.47
C GLN A 5 -5.49 -12.80 20.39
N GLU A 6 -4.33 -12.17 20.30
CA GLU A 6 -4.21 -10.91 19.54
C GLU A 6 -4.08 -11.31 18.06
N LEU A 7 -5.19 -11.73 17.46
CA LEU A 7 -5.17 -12.18 16.07
C LEU A 7 -5.28 -10.95 15.16
N GLY A 8 -4.11 -10.43 14.78
CA GLY A 8 -3.95 -9.35 13.84
C GLY A 8 -4.76 -9.60 12.56
N LYS A 9 -5.50 -8.58 12.13
CA LYS A 9 -6.19 -8.58 10.84
C LYS A 9 -5.22 -9.03 9.76
N THR A 10 -5.59 -10.07 9.02
CA THR A 10 -4.78 -10.51 7.89
C THR A 10 -4.75 -9.39 6.84
N LEU A 11 -3.61 -9.21 6.15
CA LEU A 11 -3.47 -8.18 5.09
C LEU A 11 -4.61 -8.26 4.04
N ASP A 12 -5.15 -9.46 3.83
CA ASP A 12 -6.28 -9.72 2.94
C ASP A 12 -7.59 -9.05 3.41
N GLU A 13 -7.82 -8.94 4.72
CA GLU A 13 -8.97 -8.23 5.30
C GLU A 13 -8.80 -6.71 5.29
N LEU A 14 -7.55 -6.22 5.33
CA LEU A 14 -7.25 -4.79 5.28
C LEU A 14 -7.36 -4.22 3.87
N VAL A 15 -6.95 -4.99 2.86
CA VAL A 15 -6.96 -4.56 1.46
C VAL A 15 -8.24 -5.06 0.78
N PRO A 16 -9.16 -4.17 0.41
CA PRO A 16 -10.44 -4.58 -0.18
C PRO A 16 -10.23 -5.44 -1.44
N ASN A 17 -11.19 -6.32 -1.73
CA ASN A 17 -11.13 -7.19 -2.91
C ASN A 17 -11.44 -6.39 -4.19
N LYS A 18 -10.48 -5.56 -4.59
CA LYS A 18 -10.51 -4.68 -5.76
C LYS A 18 -9.25 -4.94 -6.58
N ILE A 19 -9.38 -4.89 -7.91
CA ILE A 19 -8.25 -5.18 -8.81
C ILE A 19 -7.26 -4.01 -8.87
N TRP A 20 -7.76 -2.78 -8.91
CA TRP A 20 -6.97 -1.57 -9.14
C TRP A 20 -7.13 -0.55 -8.02
N PHE A 21 -6.00 -0.09 -7.50
CA PHE A 21 -5.91 0.92 -6.46
C PHE A 21 -5.26 2.19 -7.01
N SER A 22 -5.86 3.33 -6.70
CA SER A 22 -5.22 4.63 -6.90
C SER A 22 -4.19 4.90 -5.81
N LEU A 23 -3.31 5.88 -6.04
CA LEU A 23 -2.30 6.26 -5.03
C LEU A 23 -2.96 6.73 -3.73
N LYS A 24 -4.10 7.40 -3.83
CA LYS A 24 -4.85 7.89 -2.66
C LYS A 24 -5.34 6.72 -1.81
N GLU A 25 -6.02 5.76 -2.43
CA GLU A 25 -6.51 4.57 -1.74
C GLU A 25 -5.36 3.75 -1.12
N ALA A 26 -4.26 3.58 -1.85
CA ALA A 26 -3.07 2.91 -1.32
C ALA A 26 -2.53 3.64 -0.06
N CYS A 27 -2.43 4.96 -0.12
CA CYS A 27 -1.98 5.77 1.01
C CYS A 27 -2.93 5.65 2.21
N GLU A 28 -4.24 5.62 1.98
CA GLU A 28 -5.24 5.41 3.04
C GLU A 28 -5.06 4.04 3.72
N LEU A 29 -4.77 2.98 2.95
CA LEU A 29 -4.50 1.63 3.48
C LEU A 29 -3.23 1.57 4.35
N LYS A 30 -2.18 2.31 3.97
CA LYS A 30 -0.92 2.37 4.71
C LYS A 30 -0.89 3.47 5.79
N ASN A 31 -2.00 4.18 5.99
CA ASN A 31 -2.09 5.34 6.87
C ASN A 31 -1.00 6.40 6.60
N LEU A 32 -0.77 6.68 5.32
CA LEU A 32 0.28 7.57 4.85
C LEU A 32 -0.31 8.81 4.17
N ASN A 33 0.37 9.96 4.28
CA ASN A 33 -0.13 11.19 3.70
C ASN A 33 -0.01 11.19 2.16
N TYR A 34 -1.15 11.23 1.47
CA TYR A 34 -1.22 11.26 0.01
C TYR A 34 -0.36 12.37 -0.63
N LYS A 35 -0.41 13.60 -0.10
CA LYS A 35 0.37 14.73 -0.68
C LYS A 35 1.87 14.48 -0.56
N THR A 36 2.30 13.94 0.58
CA THR A 36 3.69 13.57 0.80
C THR A 36 4.12 12.47 -0.16
N SER A 37 3.32 11.41 -0.33
CA SER A 37 3.60 10.33 -1.30
C SER A 37 3.57 10.79 -2.74
N CYS A 38 2.65 11.67 -3.11
CA CYS A 38 2.57 12.19 -4.47
C CYS A 38 3.87 12.88 -4.90
N ASN A 39 4.54 13.56 -3.97
CA ASN A 39 5.80 14.26 -4.21
C ASN A 39 7.04 13.35 -4.02
N LYS A 40 6.93 12.27 -3.24
CA LYS A 40 8.04 11.38 -2.90
C LYS A 40 7.80 10.00 -3.48
N THR A 41 8.42 9.73 -4.63
CA THR A 41 8.25 8.47 -5.37
C THR A 41 8.61 7.24 -4.55
N TYR A 42 9.60 7.30 -3.66
CA TYR A 42 9.98 6.19 -2.78
C TYR A 42 8.88 5.81 -1.76
N LEU A 43 7.95 6.71 -1.47
CA LEU A 43 6.77 6.44 -0.63
C LEU A 43 5.58 5.90 -1.45
N GLN A 44 5.71 5.74 -2.77
CA GLN A 44 4.67 5.17 -3.61
C GLN A 44 4.91 3.68 -3.81
N PRO A 45 3.85 2.90 -4.12
CA PRO A 45 4.03 1.50 -4.48
C PRO A 45 4.99 1.37 -5.68
N ARG A 46 5.91 0.41 -5.61
CA ARG A 46 6.99 0.18 -6.60
C ARG A 46 7.78 1.46 -6.96
N LYS A 47 8.05 2.31 -5.97
CA LYS A 47 8.79 3.57 -6.14
C LYS A 47 8.15 4.50 -7.21
N GLY A 48 6.83 4.46 -7.38
CA GLY A 48 6.08 5.31 -8.30
C GLY A 48 5.86 4.74 -9.71
N LYS A 49 6.32 3.51 -9.96
CA LYS A 49 6.02 2.75 -11.18
C LYS A 49 4.64 2.13 -11.06
N ALA A 50 3.69 2.66 -11.84
CA ALA A 50 2.32 2.16 -11.89
C ALA A 50 2.24 0.87 -12.70
N ASP A 51 1.33 -0.04 -12.30
CA ASP A 51 1.03 -1.25 -13.08
C ASP A 51 0.13 -0.93 -14.27
N GLY A 52 -0.65 0.16 -14.17
CA GLY A 52 -1.49 0.63 -15.27
C GLY A 52 -1.92 2.09 -15.13
N LYS A 53 -2.77 2.51 -16.07
CA LYS A 53 -3.46 3.80 -16.02
C LYS A 53 -4.95 3.60 -16.30
N ILE A 54 -5.81 4.18 -15.47
CA ILE A 54 -7.26 4.19 -15.66
C ILE A 54 -7.71 5.64 -15.62
N GLY A 55 -8.36 6.12 -16.69
CA GLY A 55 -8.80 7.52 -16.80
C GLY A 55 -7.67 8.54 -16.61
N GLY A 56 -6.46 8.23 -17.11
CA GLY A 56 -5.27 9.07 -16.98
C GLY A 56 -4.56 9.02 -15.62
N LYS A 57 -5.14 8.35 -14.61
CA LYS A 57 -4.56 8.20 -13.27
C LYS A 57 -3.74 6.92 -13.17
N LYS A 58 -2.56 7.01 -12.54
CA LYS A 58 -1.73 5.85 -12.20
C LYS A 58 -2.49 4.93 -11.23
N VAL A 59 -2.48 3.63 -11.52
CA VAL A 59 -3.08 2.61 -10.67
C VAL A 59 -2.12 1.45 -10.44
N TRP A 60 -2.31 0.76 -9.32
CA TRP A 60 -1.53 -0.39 -8.91
C TRP A 60 -2.45 -1.58 -8.66
N SER A 61 -1.94 -2.78 -8.95
CA SER A 61 -2.68 -4.01 -8.71
C SER A 61 -2.82 -4.31 -7.21
N ARG A 62 -3.81 -5.13 -6.84
CA ARG A 62 -3.97 -5.61 -5.46
C ARG A 62 -2.70 -6.25 -4.91
N ASP A 63 -2.05 -7.11 -5.70
CA ASP A 63 -0.80 -7.79 -5.34
C ASP A 63 0.31 -6.78 -5.00
N THR A 64 0.48 -5.77 -5.86
CA THR A 64 1.42 -4.68 -5.62
C THR A 64 1.11 -3.92 -4.33
N ILE A 65 -0.16 -3.65 -4.04
CA ILE A 65 -0.56 -2.95 -2.80
C ILE A 65 -0.35 -3.81 -1.58
N LEU A 66 -0.71 -5.10 -1.62
CA LEU A 66 -0.48 -6.03 -0.52
C LEU A 66 1.01 -6.09 -0.15
N GLY A 67 1.86 -6.32 -1.15
CA GLY A 67 3.32 -6.35 -0.95
C GLY A 67 3.88 -5.02 -0.48
N TRP A 68 3.31 -3.88 -0.89
CA TRP A 68 3.77 -2.57 -0.44
C TRP A 68 3.28 -2.22 0.97
N VAL A 69 2.03 -2.53 1.33
CA VAL A 69 1.47 -2.30 2.67
C VAL A 69 2.19 -3.16 3.71
N SER A 70 2.63 -4.37 3.34
CA SER A 70 3.43 -5.23 4.23
C SER A 70 4.85 -4.71 4.51
N LEU A 71 5.37 -3.75 3.74
CA LEU A 71 6.69 -3.17 4.00
C LEU A 71 6.63 -2.18 5.16
N THR A 72 7.42 -2.41 6.20
CA THR A 72 7.61 -1.46 7.30
C THR A 72 8.56 -0.32 6.90
N ASP A 73 8.50 0.80 7.63
CA ASP A 73 9.35 1.99 7.40
C ASP A 73 10.86 1.70 7.40
N GLU A 74 11.29 0.62 8.06
CA GLU A 74 12.69 0.18 8.09
C GLU A 74 13.21 -0.24 6.70
N VAL A 75 12.33 -0.77 5.83
CA VAL A 75 12.68 -1.18 4.47
C VAL A 75 12.63 0.00 3.48
N ILE A 76 11.89 1.07 3.82
CA ILE A 76 11.67 2.21 2.91
C ILE A 76 12.85 3.19 2.92
N LYS A 77 13.68 3.20 3.97
CA LYS A 77 14.79 4.15 4.13
C LYS A 77 16.15 3.68 3.62
N VAL A 78 16.30 2.42 3.24
CA VAL A 78 17.61 1.85 2.87
C VAL A 78 17.67 1.62 1.36
N GLU A 79 17.92 2.69 0.61
CA GLU A 79 18.61 2.67 -0.70
C GLU A 79 19.09 4.08 -1.04
#